data_AF-A0A6P1DK10-F1
#
_entry.id   AF-A0A6P1DK10-F1
#
_cell.length_a   1.000
_cell.length_b   1.000
_cell.length_c   1.000
_cell.angle_alpha   90.00
_cell.angle_beta   90.00
_cell.angle_gamma   90.00
#
_symmetry.space_group_name_H-M   'P 1'
#
loop_
_entity.id
_entity.type
_entity.pdbx_description
1 polymer ?
#
loop_
_entity_poly.entity_id
_entity_poly.type
_entity_poly.pdbx_seq_one_letter_code
_entity_poly.pdbx_strand_id
1 'polypeptide(L)'
;MSTEKKPLEKVCLICAKGSLEDVYASLVMANGAVMEGIETNVFFTFFGLDGITKKAMNHLHTATTGNPAMRMPGGLPFPTMLGGLPGVESAVSSMMRKQMEALDMPPVDEFLEMITAGGGKIYACKLAVDMFKLKKEDLS
;
A
#
# COMPACT_ATOMS: atom_id res chain seq x y z
N MET A 1 -35.47 16.17 1.04
CA MET A 1 -34.60 15.02 1.38
C MET A 1 -33.60 15.50 2.41
N SER A 2 -33.75 15.07 3.66
CA SER A 2 -32.81 15.40 4.72
C SER A 2 -31.46 14.78 4.34
N THR A 3 -30.42 15.60 4.20
CA THR A 3 -29.04 15.12 4.06
C THR A 3 -28.69 14.35 5.32
N GLU A 4 -28.71 13.02 5.23
CA GLU A 4 -28.25 12.15 6.30
C GLU A 4 -26.77 12.48 6.51
N LYS A 5 -26.45 13.02 7.69
CA LYS A 5 -25.14 13.58 7.98
C LYS A 5 -24.18 12.40 8.17
N LYS A 6 -23.43 12.03 7.12
CA LYS A 6 -22.43 10.97 7.21
C LYS A 6 -21.37 11.35 8.26
N PRO A 7 -20.96 10.43 9.15
CA PRO A 7 -19.96 10.72 10.18
C PRO A 7 -18.57 11.07 9.60
N LEU A 8 -18.28 10.66 8.37
CA LEU A 8 -17.08 10.99 7.62
C LEU A 8 -17.43 11.28 6.15
N GLU A 9 -17.15 12.49 5.68
CA GLU A 9 -17.49 12.94 4.32
C GLU A 9 -16.30 12.86 3.35
N LYS A 10 -15.09 13.09 3.87
CA LYS A 10 -13.85 13.10 3.09
C LYS A 10 -12.70 12.45 3.85
N VAL A 11 -11.81 11.80 3.14
CA VAL A 11 -10.57 11.23 3.67
C VAL A 11 -9.38 11.58 2.77
N CYS A 12 -8.25 11.85 3.40
CA CYS A 12 -6.96 12.00 2.74
C CYS A 12 -5.99 11.00 3.36
N LEU A 13 -5.47 10.09 2.53
CA LEU A 13 -4.54 9.04 2.93
C LEU A 13 -3.16 9.37 2.38
N ILE A 14 -2.13 9.15 3.19
CA ILE A 14 -0.73 9.36 2.79
C ILE A 14 0.00 8.02 2.85
N CYS A 15 0.42 7.53 1.69
CA CYS A 15 1.27 6.37 1.57
C CYS A 15 2.73 6.84 1.45
N ALA A 16 3.48 6.78 2.55
CA ALA A 16 4.88 7.23 2.62
C ALA A 16 5.91 6.10 2.61
N LYS A 17 5.46 4.85 2.85
CA LYS A 17 6.32 3.66 2.95
C LYS A 17 6.00 2.72 1.79
N GLY A 18 7.05 2.09 1.25
CA GLY A 18 6.95 1.15 0.11
C GLY A 18 6.94 -0.33 0.51
N SER A 19 6.75 -0.65 1.80
CA SER A 19 6.60 -2.06 2.19
C SER A 19 5.26 -2.60 1.66
N LEU A 20 5.21 -3.91 1.40
CA LEU A 20 4.00 -4.59 0.91
C LEU A 20 2.79 -4.24 1.80
N GLU A 21 2.91 -4.44 3.11
CA GLU A 21 1.84 -4.20 4.07
C GLU A 21 1.38 -2.74 4.18
N ASP A 22 2.30 -1.78 4.11
CA ASP A 22 1.97 -0.37 4.27
C ASP A 22 1.26 0.19 3.01
N VAL A 23 1.67 -0.27 1.82
CA VAL A 23 1.00 0.08 0.56
C VAL A 23 -0.41 -0.52 0.55
N TYR A 24 -0.54 -1.81 0.85
CA TYR A 24 -1.83 -2.48 0.89
C TYR A 24 -2.78 -1.90 1.93
N ALA A 25 -2.29 -1.50 3.10
CA ALA A 25 -3.11 -0.81 4.10
C ALA A 25 -3.72 0.50 3.54
N SER A 26 -2.94 1.25 2.77
CA SER A 26 -3.40 2.49 2.14
C SER A 26 -4.48 2.21 1.07
N LEU A 27 -4.27 1.18 0.25
CA LEU A 27 -5.18 0.80 -0.83
C LEU A 27 -6.51 0.23 -0.31
N VAL A 28 -6.47 -0.65 0.68
CA VAL A 28 -7.67 -1.23 1.29
C VAL A 28 -8.54 -0.14 1.91
N MET A 29 -7.93 0.78 2.67
CA MET A 29 -8.65 1.89 3.29
C MET A 29 -9.22 2.84 2.26
N ALA A 30 -8.46 3.15 1.20
CA ALA A 30 -8.93 4.00 0.11
C ALA A 30 -10.11 3.37 -0.63
N ASN A 31 -10.02 2.10 -0.99
CA ASN A 31 -11.08 1.39 -1.70
C ASN A 31 -12.35 1.31 -0.85
N GLY A 32 -12.23 0.96 0.44
CA GLY A 32 -13.36 0.94 1.36
C GLY A 32 -14.03 2.32 1.48
N ALA A 33 -13.25 3.39 1.60
CA ALA A 33 -13.80 4.75 1.66
C ALA A 33 -14.55 5.13 0.37
N VAL A 34 -13.99 4.79 -0.79
CA VAL A 34 -14.64 5.02 -2.09
C VAL A 34 -15.95 4.22 -2.19
N MET A 35 -15.97 2.96 -1.76
CA MET A 35 -17.19 2.12 -1.75
C MET A 35 -18.30 2.68 -0.85
N GLU A 36 -17.94 3.34 0.26
CA GLU A 36 -18.88 4.03 1.15
C GLU A 36 -19.33 5.41 0.62
N GLY A 37 -18.86 5.80 -0.56
CA GLY A 37 -19.13 7.11 -1.17
C GLY A 37 -18.55 8.26 -0.36
N ILE A 38 -17.37 8.05 0.23
CA ILE A 38 -16.56 9.07 0.92
C ILE A 38 -15.59 9.67 -0.11
N GLU A 39 -15.47 11.00 -0.16
CA GLU A 39 -14.50 11.66 -1.04
C GLU A 39 -13.09 11.27 -0.62
N THR A 40 -12.38 10.55 -1.50
CA THR A 40 -11.13 9.88 -1.14
C THR A 40 -9.97 10.40 -1.98
N ASN A 41 -8.92 10.89 -1.31
CA ASN A 41 -7.67 11.28 -1.94
C ASN A 41 -6.53 10.44 -1.36
N VAL A 42 -5.67 9.86 -2.21
CA VAL A 42 -4.50 9.08 -1.81
C VAL A 42 -3.24 9.74 -2.35
N PHE A 43 -2.33 10.11 -1.46
CA PHE A 43 -1.05 10.73 -1.80
C PHE A 43 0.09 9.74 -1.58
N PHE A 44 0.78 9.37 -2.66
CA PHE A 44 1.99 8.59 -2.61
C PHE A 44 3.21 9.53 -2.57
N THR A 45 4.10 9.30 -1.60
CA THR A 45 5.29 10.12 -1.38
C THR A 45 6.45 9.26 -0.90
N PHE A 46 7.68 9.77 -1.02
CA PHE A 46 8.92 9.07 -0.67
C PHE A 46 8.93 7.62 -1.21
N PHE A 47 9.21 6.64 -0.35
CA PHE A 47 9.24 5.22 -0.72
C PHE A 47 7.86 4.66 -1.08
N GLY A 48 6.78 5.31 -0.65
CA GLY A 48 5.42 4.94 -1.07
C GLY A 48 5.21 5.06 -2.59
N LEU A 49 6.02 5.86 -3.31
CA LEU A 49 5.94 5.94 -4.77
C LEU A 49 6.13 4.58 -5.46
N ASP A 50 6.77 3.60 -4.82
CA ASP A 50 6.86 2.24 -5.35
C ASP A 50 5.48 1.61 -5.56
N GLY A 51 4.50 1.95 -4.72
CA GLY A 51 3.11 1.49 -4.84
C GLY A 51 2.36 2.01 -6.06
N ILE A 52 2.89 3.02 -6.77
CA ILE A 52 2.32 3.52 -8.03
C ILE A 52 3.34 3.51 -9.18
N THR A 53 4.53 2.92 -8.98
CA THR A 53 5.54 2.81 -10.02
C THR A 53 5.39 1.46 -10.70
N LYS A 54 5.12 1.44 -12.02
CA LYS A 54 4.76 0.23 -12.79
C LYS A 54 5.74 -0.94 -12.61
N LYS A 55 7.02 -0.62 -12.43
CA LYS A 55 8.13 -1.58 -12.32
C LYS A 55 8.23 -2.22 -10.93
N ALA A 56 7.61 -1.60 -9.92
CA ALA A 56 7.78 -1.94 -8.51
C ALA A 56 6.47 -2.35 -7.83
N MET A 57 5.33 -1.77 -8.21
CA MET A 57 4.05 -1.86 -7.49
C MET A 57 3.56 -3.30 -7.26
N ASN A 58 3.84 -4.24 -8.17
CA ASN A 58 3.46 -5.65 -8.05
C ASN A 58 4.58 -6.55 -7.51
N HIS A 59 5.70 -5.96 -7.10
CA HIS A 59 6.88 -6.64 -6.57
C HIS A 59 7.33 -6.05 -5.24
N LEU A 60 6.39 -5.51 -4.45
CA LEU A 60 6.69 -4.94 -3.15
C LEU A 60 7.12 -6.03 -2.15
N HIS A 61 7.87 -5.60 -1.15
CA HIS A 61 8.54 -6.48 -0.19
C HIS A 61 8.19 -6.07 1.24
N THR A 62 8.00 -7.06 2.11
CA THR A 62 7.73 -6.86 3.54
C THR A 62 9.01 -6.52 4.28
N ALA A 63 8.94 -5.56 5.19
CA ALA A 63 10.11 -5.18 5.98
C ALA A 63 10.38 -6.24 7.06
N THR A 64 11.40 -7.09 6.84
CA THR A 64 11.82 -8.12 7.81
C THR A 64 12.80 -7.61 8.87
N THR A 65 13.39 -6.44 8.65
CA THR A 65 14.32 -5.78 9.58
C THR A 65 13.80 -4.38 9.88
N GLY A 66 13.93 -3.95 11.14
CA GLY A 66 13.37 -2.66 11.60
C GLY A 66 11.85 -2.67 11.79
N ASN A 67 11.19 -3.83 11.71
CA ASN A 67 9.76 -4.01 11.97
C ASN A 67 9.54 -4.77 13.30
N PRO A 68 9.41 -4.06 14.45
CA PRO A 68 9.18 -4.71 15.74
C PRO A 68 7.79 -5.35 15.88
N ALA A 69 6.86 -5.03 14.98
CA ALA A 69 5.53 -5.64 14.96
C ALA A 69 5.53 -7.02 14.30
N MET A 70 6.57 -7.36 13.53
CA MET A 70 6.68 -8.64 12.85
C MET A 70 6.77 -9.80 13.84
N ARG A 71 5.92 -10.82 13.65
CA ARG A 71 5.87 -12.03 14.46
C ARG A 71 6.12 -13.28 13.61
N MET A 72 6.69 -14.30 14.23
CA MET A 72 6.70 -15.66 13.69
C MET A 72 5.33 -16.33 13.88
N PRO A 73 5.02 -17.40 13.12
CA PRO A 73 3.90 -18.28 13.43
C PRO A 73 3.92 -18.69 14.91
N GLY A 74 2.79 -18.56 15.60
CA GLY A 74 2.70 -18.74 17.06
C GLY A 74 2.90 -17.46 17.89
N GLY A 75 3.09 -16.30 17.26
CA GLY A 75 3.02 -14.98 17.92
C GLY A 75 4.32 -14.49 18.56
N LEU A 76 5.38 -15.28 18.50
CA LEU A 76 6.70 -14.89 19.00
C LEU A 76 7.29 -13.73 18.18
N PRO A 77 7.98 -12.76 18.80
CA PRO A 77 8.67 -11.69 18.08
C PRO A 77 9.65 -12.25 17.05
N PHE A 78 9.66 -11.68 15.84
CA PHE A 78 10.60 -12.08 14.81
C PHE A 78 12.01 -11.56 15.15
N PRO A 79 13.03 -12.43 15.33
CA PRO A 79 14.37 -11.98 15.70
C PRO A 79 15.01 -11.14 14.60
N THR A 80 15.49 -9.95 14.95
CA THR A 80 16.13 -9.02 14.00
C THR A 80 17.33 -9.64 13.27
N MET A 81 18.10 -10.50 13.95
CA MET A 81 19.22 -11.21 13.31
C MET A 81 18.77 -12.14 12.18
N LEU A 82 17.57 -12.72 12.26
CA LEU A 82 17.02 -13.52 11.17
C LEU A 82 16.55 -12.64 10.01
N GLY A 83 16.07 -11.42 10.30
CA GLY A 83 15.55 -10.51 9.29
C GLY A 83 16.58 -10.04 8.27
N GLY A 84 17.85 -9.99 8.65
CA GLY A 84 18.96 -9.64 7.77
C GLY A 84 19.58 -10.80 6.99
N LEU A 85 19.10 -12.04 7.19
CA LEU A 85 19.63 -13.18 6.45
C LEU A 85 19.18 -13.14 4.98
N PRO A 86 20.07 -13.44 4.01
CA PRO A 86 19.71 -13.48 2.60
C PRO A 86 18.52 -14.41 2.33
N GLY A 87 17.52 -13.92 1.59
CA GLY A 87 16.33 -14.67 1.18
C GLY A 87 15.20 -14.75 2.22
N VAL A 88 15.40 -14.31 3.46
CA VAL A 88 14.30 -14.26 4.46
C VAL A 88 13.23 -13.25 4.05
N GLU A 89 13.66 -12.08 3.59
CA GLU A 89 12.78 -11.02 3.08
C GLU A 89 11.86 -11.56 1.98
N SER A 90 12.41 -12.16 0.92
CA SER A 90 11.60 -12.69 -0.18
C SER A 90 10.67 -13.84 0.24
N ALA A 91 11.11 -14.69 1.17
CA ALA A 91 10.30 -15.78 1.70
C ALA A 91 9.10 -15.25 2.50
N VAL A 92 9.31 -14.24 3.35
CA VAL A 92 8.26 -13.60 4.14
C VAL A 92 7.28 -12.86 3.22
N SER A 93 7.79 -12.09 2.26
CA SER A 93 6.99 -11.39 1.26
C SER A 93 6.12 -12.35 0.44
N SER A 94 6.67 -13.51 0.05
CA SER A 94 5.93 -14.57 -0.65
C SER A 94 4.84 -15.19 0.24
N MET A 95 5.16 -15.46 1.50
CA MET A 95 4.18 -15.96 2.47
C MET A 95 3.03 -14.95 2.66
N MET A 96 3.34 -13.66 2.80
CA MET A 96 2.34 -12.61 2.95
C MET A 96 1.44 -12.50 1.72
N ARG A 97 2.01 -12.48 0.51
CA ARG A 97 1.22 -12.50 -0.74
C ARG A 97 0.29 -13.70 -0.83
N LYS A 98 0.74 -14.90 -0.44
CA LYS A 98 -0.13 -16.09 -0.42
C LYS A 98 -1.31 -15.94 0.54
N GLN A 99 -1.12 -15.28 1.69
CA GLN A 99 -2.22 -15.02 2.62
C GLN A 99 -3.20 -13.99 2.04
N MET A 100 -2.69 -12.95 1.38
CA MET A 100 -3.51 -11.95 0.69
C MET A 100 -4.34 -12.60 -0.43
N GLU A 101 -3.72 -13.43 -1.26
CA GLU A 101 -4.39 -14.19 -2.33
C GLU A 101 -5.46 -15.13 -1.77
N ALA A 102 -5.19 -15.82 -0.66
CA ALA A 102 -6.17 -16.67 0.02
C ALA A 102 -7.37 -15.91 0.60
N LEU A 103 -7.26 -14.59 0.75
CA LEU A 103 -8.34 -13.69 1.16
C LEU A 103 -8.96 -12.95 -0.04
N ASP A 104 -8.69 -13.41 -1.27
CA ASP A 104 -9.14 -12.81 -2.53
C ASP A 104 -8.79 -11.33 -2.65
N MET A 105 -7.62 -10.96 -2.12
CA MET A 105 -7.14 -9.58 -2.15
C MET A 105 -6.58 -9.24 -3.54
N PRO A 106 -7.08 -8.18 -4.20
CA PRO A 106 -6.57 -7.75 -5.50
C PRO A 106 -5.07 -7.40 -5.49
N PRO A 107 -4.36 -7.52 -6.62
CA PRO A 107 -3.05 -6.91 -6.80
C PRO A 107 -3.11 -5.38 -6.73
N VAL A 108 -1.95 -4.74 -6.63
CA VAL A 108 -1.86 -3.29 -6.41
C VAL A 108 -2.46 -2.49 -7.56
N ASP A 109 -2.13 -2.83 -8.80
CA ASP A 109 -2.70 -2.21 -9.99
C ASP A 109 -4.23 -2.28 -10.03
N GLU A 110 -4.80 -3.45 -9.75
CA GLU A 110 -6.26 -3.61 -9.70
C GLU A 110 -6.88 -2.74 -8.60
N PHE A 111 -6.25 -2.63 -7.43
CA PHE A 111 -6.69 -1.68 -6.40
C PHE A 111 -6.68 -0.22 -6.88
N LEU A 112 -5.63 0.21 -7.60
CA LEU A 112 -5.55 1.58 -8.14
C LEU A 112 -6.68 1.83 -9.15
N GLU A 113 -6.98 0.85 -9.99
CA GLU A 113 -8.10 0.90 -10.93
C GLU A 113 -9.44 0.97 -10.21
N MET A 114 -9.69 0.12 -9.21
CA MET A 114 -10.92 0.11 -8.42
C MET A 114 -11.16 1.45 -7.71
N ILE A 115 -10.11 2.00 -7.06
CA ILE A 115 -10.17 3.29 -6.37
C ILE A 115 -10.54 4.41 -7.34
N THR A 116 -9.85 4.48 -8.48
CA THR A 116 -10.08 5.54 -9.48
C THR A 116 -11.43 5.40 -10.18
N ALA A 117 -11.85 4.17 -10.49
CA ALA A 117 -13.17 3.88 -11.07
C ALA A 117 -14.32 4.27 -10.14
N GLY A 118 -14.15 4.11 -8.83
CA GLY A 118 -15.12 4.58 -7.84
C GLY A 118 -15.05 6.10 -7.54
N GLY A 119 -14.18 6.85 -8.21
CA GLY A 119 -14.07 8.30 -8.09
C GLY A 119 -13.04 8.80 -7.06
N GLY A 120 -12.25 7.90 -6.49
CA GLY A 120 -11.07 8.25 -5.70
C GLY A 120 -9.99 8.91 -6.56
N LYS A 121 -9.17 9.76 -5.94
CA LYS A 121 -8.09 10.48 -6.63
C LYS A 121 -6.74 10.05 -6.10
N ILE A 122 -5.84 9.72 -7.01
CA ILE A 122 -4.48 9.27 -6.71
C ILE A 122 -3.49 10.36 -7.12
N TYR A 123 -2.57 10.67 -6.22
CA TYR A 123 -1.60 11.72 -6.37
C TYR A 123 -0.19 11.20 -6.11
N ALA A 124 0.76 11.67 -6.93
CA ALA A 124 2.18 11.48 -6.70
C ALA A 124 2.80 12.80 -6.20
N CYS A 125 3.55 12.75 -5.09
CA CYS A 125 4.28 13.90 -4.58
C CYS A 125 5.37 14.33 -5.56
N LYS A 126 5.23 15.52 -6.16
CA LYS A 126 6.14 16.04 -7.19
C LYS A 126 7.60 16.07 -6.72
N LEU A 127 7.85 16.53 -5.50
CA LEU A 127 9.20 16.58 -4.93
C LEU A 127 9.82 15.18 -4.86
N ALA A 128 9.07 14.18 -4.39
CA ALA A 128 9.57 12.80 -4.32
C ALA A 128 9.81 12.22 -5.72
N VAL A 129 8.90 12.45 -6.68
CA VAL A 129 9.08 12.05 -8.08
C VAL A 129 10.38 12.61 -8.65
N ASP A 130 10.67 13.89 -8.40
CA ASP A 130 11.91 14.54 -8.86
C ASP A 130 13.15 13.97 -8.15
N MET A 131 13.08 13.74 -6.84
CA MET A 131 14.19 13.16 -6.06
C MET A 131 14.57 11.76 -6.54
N PHE A 132 13.59 10.91 -6.84
CA PHE A 132 13.80 9.56 -7.36
C PHE A 132 14.00 9.51 -8.88
N LYS A 133 13.97 10.66 -9.56
CA LYS A 133 14.14 10.79 -11.02
C LYS A 133 13.12 9.97 -11.83
N LEU A 134 11.90 9.88 -11.32
CA LEU A 134 10.78 9.22 -11.99
C LEU A 134 10.11 10.18 -12.98
N LYS A 135 9.51 9.63 -14.03
CA LYS A 135 8.68 10.36 -14.99
C LYS A 135 7.23 9.96 -14.87
N LYS A 136 6.32 10.74 -15.45
CA LYS A 136 4.89 10.43 -15.46
C LYS A 136 4.62 9.07 -16.11
N GLU A 137 5.38 8.72 -17.13
CA GLU A 137 5.25 7.44 -17.84
C GLU A 137 5.62 6.22 -16.98
N ASP A 138 6.47 6.40 -15.96
CA ASP A 138 6.86 5.35 -15.01
C ASP A 138 5.73 5.04 -14.01
N LEU A 139 4.78 5.97 -13.83
CA LEU A 139 3.69 5.86 -12.88
C LEU A 139 2.44 5.22 -13.51
N SER A 140 1.69 4.48 -12.69
CA SER A 140 0.39 3.88 -13.05
C SER A 140 -0.73 4.91 -13.15
#